data_AF-A0A9E1QK26-F1
#
_entry.id   AF-A0A9E1QK26-F1
#
_cell.length_a   1.000
_cell.length_b   1.000
_cell.length_c   1.000
_cell.angle_alpha   90.00
_cell.angle_beta   90.00
_cell.angle_gamma   90.00
#
_symmetry.space_group_name_H-M   'P 1'
#
loop_
_entity.id
_entity.type
_entity.pdbx_description
1 polymer ?
#
loop_
_entity_poly.entity_id
_entity_poly.type
_entity_poly.pdbx_seq_one_letter_code
_entity_poly.pdbx_strand_id
1 'polypeptide(L)'
;MRRILKTAAFAAAATLLTGTAPGAVNAVYADGIVAKVVNSPLNSAGLVKGGYNAINIYLQKPGAEGIEFYNPEIPGFGIPAGGRIEVEMLDGFTRVPAIPMDARAVHMVSGTPQHGLSDKALGYQSVQGANPNIFVIDALSPDGLPAEKLLPRATIQKLDPIPNIGLKTFHIGLSTIAFTNQGERGTVAVRIVDRDGKVLASGEAQVDFWDTPRAQIHPNNFLHQGRNHNWQRVAPGETVGQAAGSVPLTFLLFEKPTGTAEEIRNSRDGIAGVGVLSSAQLRGMKFDVPASLSRYDSGLILRDSNGDGKLDPGTDQIIGGVMTDAPDDDGKFDVRSLVQGNAPLLSQPTGVFSERAGERIGGAIMQVQFTTGTTKGKYRPTFALLLDPDDPARGDGTSYTYTVIAQ
;
A
#
# COMPACT_ATOMS: atom_id res chain seq x y z
N MET A 1 -47.32 -52.91 -30.11
CA MET A 1 -47.95 -52.32 -31.32
C MET A 1 -47.33 -50.96 -31.58
N ARG A 2 -46.73 -50.82 -32.78
CA ARG A 2 -46.48 -49.60 -33.58
C ARG A 2 -45.90 -48.33 -32.94
N ARG A 3 -44.62 -48.10 -33.31
CA ARG A 3 -43.95 -46.82 -33.62
C ARG A 3 -44.87 -45.84 -34.37
N ILE A 4 -44.58 -44.53 -34.24
CA ILE A 4 -44.30 -43.61 -35.36
C ILE A 4 -43.53 -42.39 -34.81
N LEU A 5 -42.33 -42.18 -35.38
CA LEU A 5 -41.59 -40.92 -35.39
C LEU A 5 -42.30 -39.91 -36.31
N LYS A 6 -42.27 -38.61 -35.98
CA LYS A 6 -42.07 -37.56 -36.99
C LYS A 6 -41.17 -36.45 -36.46
N THR A 7 -39.97 -36.45 -37.00
CA THR A 7 -39.04 -35.33 -37.19
C THR A 7 -39.68 -34.24 -38.05
N ALA A 8 -39.46 -32.97 -37.70
CA ALA A 8 -39.25 -31.90 -38.66
C ALA A 8 -38.40 -30.80 -38.01
N ALA A 9 -37.22 -30.60 -38.58
CA ALA A 9 -36.27 -29.58 -38.24
C ALA A 9 -36.68 -28.23 -38.85
N PHE A 10 -36.40 -27.14 -38.14
CA PHE A 10 -36.01 -25.88 -38.78
C PHE A 10 -34.89 -25.25 -37.94
N ALA A 11 -33.74 -25.13 -38.58
CA ALA A 11 -32.62 -24.34 -38.12
C ALA A 11 -32.93 -22.86 -38.34
N ALA A 12 -32.54 -22.02 -37.38
CA ALA A 12 -32.07 -20.67 -37.65
C ALA A 12 -31.18 -20.25 -36.48
N ALA A 13 -29.94 -19.94 -36.82
CA ALA A 13 -28.92 -19.44 -35.94
C ALA A 13 -29.30 -18.06 -35.39
N ALA A 14 -29.06 -17.83 -34.12
CA ALA A 14 -28.91 -16.50 -33.55
C ALA A 14 -27.89 -16.59 -32.41
N THR A 15 -26.69 -16.19 -32.76
CA THR A 15 -25.54 -15.80 -31.93
C THR A 15 -25.97 -15.28 -30.56
N LEU A 16 -25.83 -16.11 -29.51
CA LEU A 16 -25.79 -15.57 -28.15
C LEU A 16 -24.35 -15.17 -27.86
N LEU A 17 -24.14 -13.85 -27.84
CA LEU A 17 -22.99 -13.21 -27.24
C LEU A 17 -22.79 -13.75 -25.83
N THR A 18 -21.67 -14.44 -25.62
CA THR A 18 -21.08 -14.59 -24.29
C THR A 18 -20.70 -13.19 -23.81
N GLY A 19 -21.56 -12.59 -23.00
CA GLY A 19 -21.29 -11.36 -22.29
C GLY A 19 -20.13 -11.59 -21.32
N THR A 20 -18.93 -11.17 -21.71
CA THR A 20 -17.82 -10.95 -20.80
C THR A 20 -18.18 -9.76 -19.92
N ALA A 21 -18.48 -10.02 -18.65
CA ALA A 21 -18.56 -8.95 -17.65
C ALA A 21 -17.19 -8.28 -17.51
N PRO A 22 -17.08 -6.95 -17.70
CA PRO A 22 -15.87 -6.21 -17.34
C PRO A 22 -15.99 -5.87 -15.86
N GLY A 23 -15.27 -6.56 -14.98
CA GLY A 23 -15.40 -6.28 -13.55
C GLY A 23 -14.80 -7.31 -12.61
N ALA A 24 -13.65 -7.86 -12.96
CA ALA A 24 -12.77 -8.48 -11.99
C ALA A 24 -11.35 -8.24 -12.49
N VAL A 25 -10.64 -7.31 -11.86
CA VAL A 25 -9.19 -7.26 -11.93
C VAL A 25 -8.73 -8.55 -11.26
N ASN A 26 -8.66 -9.64 -12.03
CA ASN A 26 -7.91 -10.81 -11.64
C ASN A 26 -6.48 -10.32 -11.48
N ALA A 27 -6.04 -10.19 -10.23
CA ALA A 27 -4.63 -10.01 -9.92
C ALA A 27 -3.91 -11.18 -10.57
N VAL A 28 -3.23 -10.91 -11.68
CA VAL A 28 -2.25 -11.84 -12.25
C VAL A 28 -1.23 -12.02 -11.14
N TYR A 29 -1.20 -13.19 -10.51
CA TYR A 29 -0.15 -13.54 -9.57
C TYR A 29 1.17 -13.28 -10.29
N ALA A 30 1.96 -12.35 -9.77
CA ALA A 30 3.21 -12.00 -10.38
C ALA A 30 4.13 -13.22 -10.32
N ASP A 31 4.60 -13.69 -11.48
CA ASP A 31 5.62 -14.72 -11.54
C ASP A 31 6.89 -14.18 -10.86
N GLY A 32 7.27 -14.80 -9.74
CA GLY A 32 8.51 -14.52 -9.04
C GLY A 32 8.39 -13.59 -7.82
N ILE A 33 9.49 -12.88 -7.51
CA ILE A 33 9.67 -12.19 -6.23
C ILE A 33 9.12 -10.76 -6.17
N VAL A 34 8.57 -10.21 -7.25
CA VAL A 34 7.99 -8.86 -7.26
C VAL A 34 6.48 -9.00 -7.20
N ALA A 35 5.86 -8.64 -6.08
CA ALA A 35 4.42 -8.77 -5.87
C ALA A 35 3.63 -7.70 -6.64
N LYS A 36 4.06 -6.44 -6.52
CA LYS A 36 3.45 -5.29 -7.19
C LYS A 36 4.34 -4.06 -7.13
N VAL A 37 4.08 -3.11 -8.01
CA VAL A 37 4.64 -1.76 -7.97
C VAL A 37 3.53 -0.78 -7.63
N VAL A 38 3.78 0.11 -6.67
CA VAL A 38 2.80 1.11 -6.21
C VAL A 38 3.45 2.48 -6.06
N ASN A 39 2.64 3.54 -5.97
CA ASN A 39 3.15 4.88 -5.70
C ASN A 39 3.84 4.94 -4.33
N SER A 40 4.92 5.71 -4.24
CA SER A 40 5.62 5.93 -2.98
C SER A 40 4.99 7.08 -2.19
N PRO A 41 4.82 6.97 -0.85
CA PRO A 41 4.36 8.08 -0.01
C PRO A 41 5.30 9.28 0.02
N LEU A 42 6.47 9.18 -0.60
CA LEU A 42 7.50 10.22 -0.65
C LEU A 42 7.24 11.24 -1.76
N ASN A 43 6.36 10.90 -2.70
CA ASN A 43 5.85 11.79 -3.74
C ASN A 43 4.45 11.29 -4.12
N SER A 44 3.42 12.09 -3.80
CA SER A 44 2.02 11.74 -4.03
C SER A 44 1.63 11.59 -5.51
N ALA A 45 2.53 11.92 -6.43
CA ALA A 45 2.34 11.86 -7.88
C ALA A 45 3.43 11.02 -8.61
N GLY A 46 4.13 10.13 -7.91
CA GLY A 46 5.22 9.32 -8.44
C GLY A 46 4.87 8.36 -9.59
N LEU A 47 3.57 8.12 -9.85
CA LEU A 47 3.05 7.32 -10.96
C LEU A 47 2.39 8.15 -12.08
N VAL A 48 2.44 9.48 -12.04
CA VAL A 48 1.82 10.32 -13.08
C VAL A 48 2.62 10.23 -14.39
N LYS A 49 1.91 10.11 -15.51
CA LYS A 49 2.47 10.08 -16.87
C LYS A 49 3.28 11.34 -17.17
N GLY A 50 4.46 11.17 -17.77
CA GLY A 50 5.40 12.28 -18.03
C GLY A 50 6.01 12.90 -16.77
N GLY A 51 5.62 12.43 -15.58
CA GLY A 51 6.10 12.92 -14.30
C GLY A 51 7.38 12.24 -13.83
N TYR A 52 7.84 12.68 -12.67
CA TYR A 52 8.97 12.09 -11.96
C TYR A 52 8.57 10.76 -11.33
N ASN A 53 9.41 9.74 -11.52
CA ASN A 53 9.15 8.41 -10.96
C ASN A 53 9.44 8.39 -9.45
N ALA A 54 8.48 7.93 -8.66
CA ALA A 54 8.69 7.63 -7.25
C ALA A 54 7.75 6.50 -6.82
N ILE A 55 8.31 5.30 -6.73
CA ILE A 55 7.55 4.07 -6.55
C ILE A 55 8.06 3.23 -5.39
N ASN A 56 7.19 2.40 -4.86
CA ASN A 56 7.57 1.29 -4.03
C ASN A 56 7.43 -0.01 -4.83
N ILE A 57 8.46 -0.84 -4.77
CA ILE A 57 8.45 -2.19 -5.34
C ILE A 57 8.24 -3.15 -4.18
N TYR A 58 7.07 -3.77 -4.10
CA TYR A 58 6.74 -4.74 -3.06
C TYR A 58 7.22 -6.11 -3.49
N LEU A 59 7.96 -6.77 -2.61
CA LEU A 59 8.48 -8.10 -2.87
C LEU A 59 7.54 -9.17 -2.28
N GLN A 60 7.77 -10.42 -2.68
CA GLN A 60 7.13 -11.61 -2.14
C GLN A 60 8.06 -12.83 -2.27
N LYS A 61 7.67 -13.94 -1.64
CA LYS A 61 8.35 -15.23 -1.84
C LYS A 61 7.34 -16.36 -2.03
N PRO A 62 7.74 -17.47 -2.65
CA PRO A 62 6.92 -18.67 -2.69
C PRO A 62 6.46 -19.09 -1.28
N GLY A 63 5.16 -19.37 -1.13
CA GLY A 63 4.54 -19.73 0.15
C GLY A 63 4.22 -18.56 1.09
N ALA A 64 4.53 -17.32 0.70
CA ALA A 64 4.11 -16.11 1.40
C ALA A 64 3.98 -14.95 0.40
N GLU A 65 2.84 -14.91 -0.28
CA GLU A 65 2.58 -14.00 -1.40
C GLU A 65 1.81 -12.74 -0.95
N GLY A 66 2.02 -11.64 -1.68
CA GLY A 66 1.37 -10.37 -1.39
C GLY A 66 1.52 -9.92 0.07
N ILE A 67 0.40 -9.64 0.74
CA ILE A 67 0.38 -9.11 2.11
C ILE A 67 0.95 -10.11 3.14
N GLU A 68 0.91 -11.41 2.86
CA GLU A 68 1.44 -12.43 3.77
C GLU A 68 2.97 -12.32 3.92
N PHE A 69 3.67 -11.91 2.86
CA PHE A 69 5.10 -11.65 2.93
C PHE A 69 5.46 -10.58 3.96
N TYR A 70 4.54 -9.66 4.25
CA TYR A 70 4.73 -8.59 5.22
C TYR A 70 4.54 -9.04 6.66
N ASN A 71 4.16 -10.29 6.92
CA ASN A 71 4.20 -10.87 8.26
C ASN A 71 5.62 -10.74 8.84
N PRO A 72 5.81 -10.07 10.00
CA PRO A 72 7.12 -9.96 10.64
C PRO A 72 7.83 -11.31 10.89
N GLU A 73 7.08 -12.40 11.07
CA GLU A 73 7.63 -13.76 11.25
C GLU A 73 8.22 -14.35 9.97
N ILE A 74 7.88 -13.79 8.82
CA ILE A 74 8.41 -14.18 7.51
C ILE A 74 9.64 -13.32 7.21
N PRO A 75 10.86 -13.90 7.16
CA PRO A 75 12.04 -13.16 6.76
C PRO A 75 11.93 -12.70 5.30
N GLY A 76 12.36 -11.47 5.06
CA GLY A 76 12.54 -10.91 3.73
C GLY A 76 13.79 -11.45 3.03
N PHE A 77 14.22 -10.74 1.99
CA PHE A 77 15.44 -11.06 1.24
C PHE A 77 16.68 -10.46 1.88
N GLY A 78 17.85 -10.97 1.50
CA GLY A 78 19.16 -10.42 1.82
C GLY A 78 20.05 -10.33 0.57
N ILE A 79 21.21 -9.73 0.72
CA ILE A 79 22.26 -9.75 -0.30
C ILE A 79 23.14 -10.99 -0.05
N PRO A 80 23.23 -11.95 -0.97
CA PRO A 80 24.04 -13.16 -0.77
C PRO A 80 25.53 -12.84 -0.68
N ALA A 81 26.31 -13.74 -0.07
CA ALA A 81 27.77 -13.58 0.05
C ALA A 81 28.44 -13.48 -1.32
N GLY A 82 29.22 -12.42 -1.53
CA GLY A 82 29.85 -12.07 -2.81
C GLY A 82 28.89 -11.78 -3.96
N GLY A 83 27.58 -11.77 -3.72
CA GLY A 83 26.57 -11.48 -4.73
C GLY A 83 25.93 -10.11 -4.57
N ARG A 84 24.80 -9.90 -5.26
CA ARG A 84 24.18 -8.59 -5.42
C ARG A 84 22.67 -8.69 -5.64
N ILE A 85 22.00 -7.55 -5.55
CA ILE A 85 20.61 -7.39 -6.01
C ILE A 85 20.62 -6.42 -7.18
N GLU A 86 19.89 -6.75 -8.24
CA GLU A 86 19.63 -5.87 -9.37
C GLU A 86 18.17 -5.43 -9.37
N VAL A 87 17.93 -4.13 -9.46
CA VAL A 87 16.60 -3.55 -9.70
C VAL A 87 16.64 -2.84 -11.04
N GLU A 88 15.90 -3.38 -12.02
CA GLU A 88 15.88 -2.87 -13.38
C GLU A 88 14.58 -2.14 -13.67
N MET A 89 14.71 -0.88 -14.11
CA MET A 89 13.61 -0.08 -14.61
C MET A 89 13.48 -0.35 -16.11
N LEU A 90 12.57 -1.25 -16.49
CA LEU A 90 12.36 -1.68 -17.88
C LEU A 90 11.48 -0.67 -18.63
N ASP A 91 10.61 -1.16 -19.53
CA ASP A 91 9.72 -0.35 -20.36
C ASP A 91 8.92 0.66 -19.55
N GLY A 92 8.70 1.84 -20.14
CA GLY A 92 7.93 2.92 -19.54
C GLY A 92 8.70 3.80 -18.55
N PHE A 93 9.97 3.51 -18.26
CA PHE A 93 10.83 4.35 -17.44
C PHE A 93 11.98 4.94 -18.26
N THR A 94 12.16 6.26 -18.18
CA THR A 94 13.26 6.95 -18.85
C THR A 94 14.28 7.44 -17.84
N ARG A 95 15.53 6.99 -17.99
CA ARG A 95 16.66 7.38 -17.16
C ARG A 95 16.96 8.88 -17.28
N VAL A 96 17.27 9.53 -16.15
CA VAL A 96 17.74 10.93 -16.06
C VAL A 96 19.25 10.95 -15.78
N PRO A 97 20.13 10.97 -16.80
CA PRO A 97 21.55 10.62 -16.65
C PRO A 97 22.34 11.46 -15.63
N ALA A 98 21.92 12.71 -15.41
CA ALA A 98 22.55 13.62 -14.45
C ALA A 98 22.36 13.20 -12.97
N ILE A 99 21.38 12.34 -12.68
CA ILE A 99 21.08 11.90 -11.31
C ILE A 99 21.80 10.58 -11.01
N PRO A 100 22.62 10.47 -9.97
CA PRO A 100 23.29 9.22 -9.60
C PRO A 100 22.31 8.11 -9.17
N MET A 101 22.65 6.85 -9.43
CA MET A 101 21.91 5.65 -8.99
C MET A 101 22.42 5.12 -7.65
N ASP A 102 22.52 6.02 -6.66
CA ASP A 102 23.01 5.72 -5.32
C ASP A 102 21.87 5.37 -4.34
N ALA A 103 22.21 5.16 -3.06
CA ALA A 103 21.26 4.80 -2.01
C ALA A 103 20.20 5.90 -1.72
N ARG A 104 20.33 7.10 -2.30
CA ARG A 104 19.32 8.17 -2.24
C ARG A 104 18.27 8.02 -3.34
N ALA A 105 18.60 7.30 -4.41
CA ALA A 105 17.71 7.00 -5.52
C ALA A 105 16.99 5.65 -5.34
N VAL A 106 17.65 4.66 -4.73
CA VAL A 106 17.05 3.38 -4.33
C VAL A 106 17.37 3.06 -2.89
N HIS A 107 16.34 2.80 -2.09
CA HIS A 107 16.51 2.51 -0.67
C HIS A 107 15.87 1.17 -0.32
N MET A 108 16.61 0.35 0.43
CA MET A 108 16.12 -0.92 0.94
C MET A 108 15.22 -0.69 2.14
N VAL A 109 14.12 -1.42 2.21
CA VAL A 109 13.10 -1.23 3.23
C VAL A 109 12.63 -2.58 3.76
N SER A 110 12.52 -2.65 5.08
CA SER A 110 11.92 -3.77 5.79
C SER A 110 10.43 -3.52 6.02
N GLY A 111 9.63 -4.54 5.71
CA GLY A 111 8.17 -4.68 5.89
C GLY A 111 7.34 -3.41 6.08
N THR A 112 6.34 -3.54 6.96
CA THR A 112 5.36 -2.50 7.27
C THR A 112 5.23 -2.44 8.80
N PRO A 113 5.37 -1.27 9.46
CA PRO A 113 5.75 0.04 8.89
C PRO A 113 7.07 -0.03 8.12
N GLN A 114 7.14 0.74 7.03
CA GLN A 114 8.24 0.66 6.07
C GLN A 114 9.50 1.30 6.66
N HIS A 115 10.35 0.46 7.25
CA HIS A 115 11.59 0.94 7.86
C HIS A 115 12.76 0.84 6.90
N GLY A 116 13.39 1.99 6.70
CA GLY A 116 14.65 2.11 5.98
C GLY A 116 15.74 1.20 6.57
N LEU A 117 16.32 0.38 5.71
CA LEU A 117 17.52 -0.39 5.97
C LEU A 117 18.70 0.48 5.54
N SER A 118 19.34 1.19 6.47
CA SER A 118 20.36 2.19 6.12
C SER A 118 21.64 1.56 5.56
N ASP A 119 22.04 2.02 4.38
CA ASP A 119 23.32 1.76 3.70
C ASP A 119 24.53 1.96 4.62
N LYS A 120 24.62 3.11 5.28
CA LYS A 120 25.72 3.44 6.19
C LYS A 120 25.80 2.51 7.40
N ALA A 121 24.65 2.09 7.93
CA ALA A 121 24.60 1.28 9.14
C ALA A 121 24.76 -0.23 8.85
N LEU A 122 24.32 -0.67 7.68
CA LEU A 122 24.30 -2.08 7.29
C LEU A 122 25.47 -2.45 6.37
N GLY A 123 26.10 -1.49 5.71
CA GLY A 123 27.27 -1.71 4.86
C GLY A 123 26.90 -2.27 3.50
N TYR A 124 26.01 -1.59 2.78
CA TYR A 124 25.78 -1.84 1.35
C TYR A 124 25.93 -0.54 0.56
N GLN A 125 26.06 -0.66 -0.76
CA GLN A 125 26.04 0.45 -1.70
C GLN A 125 25.07 0.17 -2.84
N SER A 126 24.61 1.23 -3.50
CA SER A 126 23.94 1.14 -4.79
C SER A 126 24.75 1.92 -5.82
N VAL A 127 24.91 1.33 -7.00
CA VAL A 127 25.58 1.96 -8.14
C VAL A 127 24.78 1.70 -9.42
N GLN A 128 25.11 2.45 -10.47
CA GLN A 128 24.58 2.20 -11.80
C GLN A 128 25.22 0.93 -12.39
N GLY A 129 24.41 0.03 -12.94
CA GLY A 129 24.89 -1.14 -13.67
C GLY A 129 25.43 -0.82 -15.06
N ALA A 130 25.88 -1.85 -15.77
CA ALA A 130 26.32 -1.71 -17.17
C ALA A 130 25.19 -1.21 -18.08
N ASN A 131 23.96 -1.68 -17.84
CA ASN A 131 22.76 -1.04 -18.34
C ASN A 131 22.41 0.15 -17.41
N PRO A 132 22.30 1.39 -17.92
CA PRO A 132 21.99 2.58 -17.12
C PRO A 132 20.61 2.56 -16.46
N ASN A 133 19.76 1.58 -16.79
CA ASN A 133 18.46 1.38 -16.16
C ASN A 133 18.49 0.42 -14.95
N ILE A 134 19.65 -0.15 -14.63
CA ILE A 134 19.80 -1.12 -13.53
C ILE A 134 20.48 -0.46 -12.34
N PHE A 135 19.81 -0.50 -11.19
CA PHE A 135 20.46 -0.33 -9.90
C PHE A 135 21.14 -1.64 -9.51
N VAL A 136 22.44 -1.59 -9.24
CA VAL A 136 23.20 -2.71 -8.69
C VAL A 136 23.48 -2.43 -7.22
N ILE A 137 22.98 -3.29 -6.35
CA ILE A 137 23.06 -3.15 -4.89
C ILE A 137 23.95 -4.27 -4.34
N ASP A 138 25.13 -3.87 -3.87
CA ASP A 138 26.16 -4.78 -3.36
C ASP A 138 26.34 -4.60 -1.86
N ALA A 139 26.61 -5.71 -1.18
CA ALA A 139 27.15 -5.65 0.18
C ALA A 139 28.62 -5.21 0.11
N LEU A 140 29.04 -4.34 1.03
CA LEU A 140 30.45 -3.97 1.19
C LEU A 140 31.27 -5.10 1.84
N SER A 141 30.60 -5.99 2.57
CA SER A 141 31.22 -7.18 3.18
C SER A 141 31.20 -8.36 2.21
N PRO A 142 32.29 -9.14 2.10
CA PRO A 142 32.31 -10.37 1.30
C PRO A 142 31.31 -11.43 1.79
N ASP A 143 30.92 -11.39 3.07
CA ASP A 143 29.93 -12.30 3.65
C ASP A 143 28.48 -11.98 3.22
N GLY A 144 28.28 -10.91 2.45
CA GLY A 144 26.96 -10.43 2.09
C GLY A 144 26.21 -9.80 3.26
N LEU A 145 24.91 -9.60 3.06
CA LEU A 145 23.95 -9.14 4.06
C LEU A 145 22.76 -10.11 4.10
N PRO A 146 22.88 -11.24 4.82
CA PRO A 146 21.77 -12.16 4.98
C PRO A 146 20.58 -11.47 5.67
N ALA A 147 19.37 -11.96 5.41
CA ALA A 147 18.12 -11.31 5.81
C ALA A 147 18.05 -11.04 7.33
N GLU A 148 18.60 -11.92 8.14
CA GLU A 148 18.63 -11.85 9.60
C GLU A 148 19.51 -10.70 10.12
N LYS A 149 20.46 -10.21 9.31
CA LYS A 149 21.27 -9.03 9.64
C LYS A 149 20.63 -7.72 9.18
N LEU A 150 19.62 -7.79 8.30
CA LEU A 150 18.86 -6.64 7.80
C LEU A 150 17.71 -6.32 8.76
N LEU A 151 18.08 -5.74 9.90
CA LEU A 151 17.15 -5.30 10.93
C LEU A 151 17.05 -3.76 10.93
N PRO A 152 15.86 -3.19 11.18
CA PRO A 152 15.72 -1.79 11.49
C PRO A 152 16.58 -1.43 12.71
N ARG A 153 17.46 -0.42 12.59
CA ARG A 153 18.40 -0.06 13.67
C ARG A 153 18.04 1.21 14.44
N ALA A 154 16.96 1.91 14.08
CA ALA A 154 16.59 3.14 14.78
C ALA A 154 16.16 2.83 16.22
N THR A 155 16.48 3.72 17.17
CA THR A 155 16.29 3.48 18.61
C THR A 155 14.87 3.08 18.99
N ILE A 156 13.86 3.73 18.40
CA ILE A 156 12.45 3.44 18.67
C ILE A 156 11.98 2.12 18.03
N GLN A 157 12.66 1.65 16.98
CA GLN A 157 12.34 0.38 16.30
C GLN A 157 12.83 -0.83 17.05
N LYS A 158 13.87 -0.68 17.88
CA LYS A 158 14.31 -1.73 18.82
C LYS A 158 13.27 -2.03 19.90
N LEU A 159 12.27 -1.16 20.07
CA LEU A 159 11.18 -1.34 21.01
C LEU A 159 10.04 -2.19 20.43
N ASP A 160 10.05 -2.45 19.12
CA ASP A 160 9.04 -3.28 18.49
C ASP A 160 9.25 -4.73 18.95
N PRO A 161 8.29 -5.34 19.67
CA PRO A 161 8.43 -6.72 20.11
C PRO A 161 8.42 -7.72 18.95
N ILE A 162 7.99 -7.31 17.75
CA ILE A 162 7.91 -8.17 16.57
C ILE A 162 8.53 -7.45 15.36
N PRO A 163 9.87 -7.26 15.33
CA PRO A 163 10.52 -6.48 14.31
C PRO A 163 10.42 -7.17 12.95
N ASN A 164 10.25 -6.37 11.88
CA ASN A 164 10.41 -6.88 10.52
C ASN A 164 11.88 -7.27 10.27
N ILE A 165 12.08 -8.40 9.60
CA ILE A 165 13.40 -8.94 9.26
C ILE A 165 13.54 -8.99 7.74
N GLY A 166 14.69 -8.58 7.22
CA GLY A 166 15.00 -8.67 5.80
C GLY A 166 14.40 -7.55 4.96
N LEU A 167 14.86 -7.49 3.71
CA LEU A 167 14.34 -6.63 2.66
C LEU A 167 12.97 -7.14 2.20
N LYS A 168 11.96 -6.27 2.24
CA LYS A 168 10.62 -6.56 1.69
C LYS A 168 10.13 -5.56 0.66
N THR A 169 10.77 -4.39 0.58
CA THR A 169 10.37 -3.33 -0.33
C THR A 169 11.60 -2.55 -0.78
N PHE A 170 11.58 -2.09 -2.03
CA PHE A 170 12.45 -1.00 -2.47
C PHE A 170 11.64 0.28 -2.55
N HIS A 171 12.20 1.38 -2.03
CA HIS A 171 11.72 2.74 -2.32
C HIS A 171 12.60 3.32 -3.41
N ILE A 172 12.00 3.68 -4.55
CA ILE A 172 12.67 4.35 -5.66
C ILE A 172 12.25 5.82 -5.64
N GLY A 173 13.21 6.73 -5.79
CA GLY A 173 12.96 8.18 -5.87
C GLY A 173 12.87 8.90 -4.52
N LEU A 174 13.55 8.42 -3.47
CA LEU A 174 13.44 8.94 -2.09
C LEU A 174 13.96 10.37 -1.91
N SER A 175 15.21 10.64 -2.29
CA SER A 175 15.80 11.99 -2.18
C SER A 175 16.35 12.48 -3.52
N THR A 176 16.60 11.56 -4.44
CA THR A 176 16.96 11.83 -5.83
C THR A 176 16.09 10.96 -6.73
N ILE A 177 15.58 11.53 -7.83
CA ILE A 177 14.70 10.83 -8.75
C ILE A 177 15.44 10.57 -10.05
N ALA A 178 15.86 9.31 -10.23
CA ALA A 178 16.71 8.90 -11.35
C ALA A 178 15.95 8.56 -12.64
N PHE A 179 14.61 8.52 -12.59
CA PHE A 179 13.74 8.11 -13.70
C PHE A 179 12.49 9.00 -13.84
N THR A 180 11.94 9.07 -15.04
CA THR A 180 10.61 9.65 -15.33
C THR A 180 9.71 8.57 -15.94
N ASN A 181 8.39 8.75 -15.78
CA ASN A 181 7.38 7.84 -16.32
C ASN A 181 7.04 8.23 -17.77
N GLN A 182 7.05 7.28 -18.69
CA GLN A 182 6.74 7.48 -20.12
C GLN A 182 5.75 6.43 -20.63
N GLY A 183 4.83 6.86 -21.49
CA GLY A 183 3.78 5.99 -22.01
C GLY A 183 2.69 5.67 -20.97
N GLU A 184 2.06 4.52 -21.13
CA GLU A 184 0.85 4.13 -20.38
C GLU A 184 1.16 3.30 -19.13
N ARG A 185 2.24 2.52 -19.17
CA ARG A 185 2.61 1.56 -18.14
C ARG A 185 4.12 1.51 -17.97
N GLY A 186 4.57 1.17 -16.77
CA GLY A 186 5.97 0.91 -16.44
C GLY A 186 6.17 -0.55 -16.03
N THR A 187 7.35 -1.10 -16.30
CA THR A 187 7.74 -2.46 -15.90
C THR A 187 8.99 -2.43 -15.05
N VAL A 188 9.00 -3.13 -13.92
CA VAL A 188 10.17 -3.25 -13.05
C VAL A 188 10.50 -4.72 -12.81
N ALA A 189 11.78 -5.07 -12.97
CA ALA A 189 12.29 -6.38 -12.63
C ALA A 189 13.26 -6.32 -11.44
N VAL A 190 13.24 -7.34 -10.60
CA VAL A 190 14.19 -7.51 -9.49
C VAL A 190 14.86 -8.88 -9.64
N ARG A 191 16.18 -8.92 -9.45
CA ARG A 191 16.98 -10.15 -9.44
C ARG A 191 17.90 -10.18 -8.23
N ILE A 192 18.01 -11.33 -7.58
CA ILE A 192 19.01 -11.62 -6.55
C ILE A 192 20.02 -12.57 -7.17
N VAL A 193 21.28 -12.17 -7.21
CA VAL A 193 22.34 -12.84 -7.95
C VAL A 193 23.45 -13.24 -6.99
N ASP A 194 23.95 -14.47 -7.09
CA ASP A 194 25.09 -14.92 -6.28
C ASP A 194 26.45 -14.46 -6.83
N ARG A 195 27.52 -14.86 -6.13
CA ARG A 195 28.90 -14.55 -6.49
C ARG A 195 29.34 -15.03 -7.87
N ASP A 196 28.69 -16.09 -8.39
CA ASP A 196 29.06 -16.71 -9.66
C ASP A 196 28.17 -16.19 -10.81
N GLY A 197 27.30 -15.21 -10.50
CA GLY A 197 26.40 -14.60 -11.47
C GLY A 197 25.10 -15.37 -11.68
N LYS A 198 24.82 -16.42 -10.89
CA LYS A 198 23.58 -17.19 -10.99
C LYS A 198 22.45 -16.43 -10.30
N VAL A 199 21.32 -16.32 -10.99
CA VAL A 199 20.09 -15.76 -10.43
C VAL A 199 19.51 -16.75 -9.42
N LEU A 200 19.46 -16.36 -8.15
CA LEU A 200 18.87 -17.12 -7.06
C LEU A 200 17.36 -16.91 -6.97
N ALA A 201 16.91 -15.68 -7.28
CA ALA A 201 15.51 -15.32 -7.28
C ALA A 201 15.28 -14.14 -8.23
N SER A 202 14.12 -14.09 -8.87
CA SER A 202 13.74 -13.01 -9.77
C SER A 202 12.24 -12.86 -9.88
N GLY A 203 11.79 -11.69 -10.33
CA GLY A 203 10.38 -11.43 -10.63
C GLY A 203 10.22 -10.07 -11.30
N GLU A 204 9.05 -9.86 -11.88
CA GLU A 204 8.70 -8.65 -12.60
C GLU A 204 7.26 -8.24 -12.27
N ALA A 205 6.99 -6.94 -12.24
CA ALA A 205 5.62 -6.44 -12.21
C ALA A 205 5.47 -5.18 -13.05
N GLN A 206 4.27 -5.03 -13.62
CA GLN A 206 3.84 -3.84 -14.34
C GLN A 206 3.04 -2.91 -13.42
N VAL A 207 3.04 -1.62 -13.74
CA VAL A 207 2.18 -0.61 -13.12
C VAL A 207 1.63 0.32 -14.18
N ASP A 208 0.34 0.60 -14.10
CA ASP A 208 -0.30 1.61 -14.94
C ASP A 208 0.01 3.01 -14.41
N PHE A 209 0.41 3.90 -15.31
CA PHE A 209 0.63 5.30 -14.98
C PHE A 209 -0.67 6.08 -14.96
N TRP A 210 -0.76 7.08 -14.09
CA TRP A 210 -1.94 7.91 -13.96
C TRP A 210 -1.91 9.07 -14.95
N ASP A 211 -3.03 9.32 -15.63
CA ASP A 211 -3.18 10.50 -16.48
C ASP A 211 -3.06 11.80 -15.70
N THR A 212 -3.56 11.81 -14.47
CA THR A 212 -3.53 12.97 -13.58
C THR A 212 -3.20 12.54 -12.16
N PRO A 213 -2.64 13.45 -11.33
CA PRO A 213 -2.45 13.16 -9.91
C PRO A 213 -3.76 12.83 -9.20
N ARG A 214 -3.66 12.10 -8.09
CA ARG A 214 -4.79 11.60 -7.30
C ARG A 214 -4.46 11.71 -5.81
N ALA A 215 -5.49 11.85 -4.97
CA ALA A 215 -5.32 11.76 -3.53
C ALA A 215 -4.77 10.38 -3.13
N GLN A 216 -3.92 10.34 -2.11
CA GLN A 216 -3.21 9.12 -1.70
C GLN A 216 -3.54 8.72 -0.27
N ILE A 217 -3.73 7.41 -0.08
CA ILE A 217 -3.70 6.75 1.22
C ILE A 217 -2.55 5.75 1.26
N HIS A 218 -1.70 5.89 2.27
CA HIS A 218 -0.53 5.03 2.48
C HIS A 218 -0.50 4.52 3.92
N PRO A 219 0.22 3.41 4.21
CA PRO A 219 0.53 3.09 5.58
C PRO A 219 1.36 4.22 6.17
N ASN A 220 1.12 4.52 7.44
CA ASN A 220 2.09 5.31 8.19
C ASN A 220 3.42 4.55 8.24
N ASN A 221 4.53 5.22 7.95
CA ASN A 221 5.86 4.60 8.00
C ASN A 221 6.61 4.92 9.29
N PHE A 222 5.97 5.64 10.21
CA PHE A 222 6.51 5.93 11.54
C PHE A 222 5.92 4.98 12.57
N LEU A 223 6.77 4.52 13.48
CA LEU A 223 6.29 3.74 14.63
C LEU A 223 5.46 4.64 15.53
N HIS A 224 4.24 4.21 15.83
CA HIS A 224 3.46 4.78 16.90
C HIS A 224 3.87 4.09 18.20
N GLN A 225 4.50 4.83 19.12
CA GLN A 225 4.99 4.30 20.39
C GLN A 225 5.91 3.07 20.26
N GLY A 226 6.68 3.00 19.18
CA GLY A 226 7.62 1.90 18.94
C GLY A 226 6.97 0.59 18.47
N ARG A 227 5.69 0.56 18.09
CA ARG A 227 5.01 -0.67 17.62
C ARG A 227 4.68 -0.68 16.14
N ASN A 228 4.83 -1.84 15.52
CA ASN A 228 4.22 -2.15 14.23
C ASN A 228 2.71 -1.96 14.34
N HIS A 229 2.06 -1.32 13.35
CA HIS A 229 0.60 -1.16 13.30
C HIS A 229 -0.06 -2.00 12.20
N ASN A 230 0.71 -2.64 11.31
CA ASN A 230 0.22 -3.39 10.14
C ASN A 230 -0.06 -4.87 10.44
N TRP A 231 0.44 -5.38 11.56
CA TRP A 231 0.21 -6.73 12.07
C TRP A 231 -0.15 -6.64 13.55
N GLN A 232 -1.44 -6.46 13.85
CA GLN A 232 -1.95 -6.35 15.22
C GLN A 232 -2.56 -7.67 15.65
N ARG A 233 -2.30 -8.08 16.90
CA ARG A 233 -2.87 -9.28 17.52
C ARG A 233 -3.71 -8.85 18.71
N VAL A 234 -4.96 -9.29 18.74
CA VAL A 234 -5.92 -9.05 19.82
C VAL A 234 -6.77 -10.32 20.03
N ALA A 235 -7.47 -10.44 21.14
CA ALA A 235 -8.45 -11.51 21.31
C ALA A 235 -9.72 -11.24 20.46
N PRO A 236 -10.51 -12.27 20.10
CA PRO A 236 -11.79 -12.05 19.44
C PRO A 236 -12.71 -11.13 20.24
N GLY A 237 -13.35 -10.18 19.56
CA GLY A 237 -14.19 -9.14 20.15
C GLY A 237 -13.43 -7.93 20.71
N GLU A 238 -12.09 -7.96 20.74
CA GLU A 238 -11.30 -6.84 21.20
C GLU A 238 -11.01 -5.83 20.08
N THR A 239 -10.65 -4.62 20.52
CA THR A 239 -10.42 -3.46 19.67
C THR A 239 -8.94 -3.12 19.56
N VAL A 240 -8.39 -3.21 18.36
CA VAL A 240 -7.08 -2.66 18.01
C VAL A 240 -7.08 -1.15 18.23
N GLY A 241 -6.08 -0.66 18.98
CA GLY A 241 -5.98 0.73 19.42
C GLY A 241 -6.55 0.99 20.82
N GLN A 242 -7.17 -0.01 21.44
CA GLN A 242 -7.63 0.04 22.84
C GLN A 242 -7.14 -1.15 23.66
N ALA A 243 -7.11 -2.35 23.07
CA ALA A 243 -6.62 -3.57 23.70
C ALA A 243 -5.16 -3.42 24.12
N ALA A 244 -4.81 -4.02 25.27
CA ALA A 244 -3.47 -3.91 25.84
C ALA A 244 -2.41 -4.38 24.84
N GLY A 245 -1.43 -3.51 24.55
CA GLY A 245 -0.36 -3.82 23.61
C GLY A 245 -0.70 -3.67 22.13
N SER A 246 -1.92 -3.23 21.80
CA SER A 246 -2.26 -2.80 20.43
C SER A 246 -2.08 -1.28 20.28
N VAL A 247 -1.87 -0.83 19.05
CA VAL A 247 -1.89 0.60 18.67
C VAL A 247 -2.96 0.83 17.60
N PRO A 248 -3.49 2.06 17.46
CA PRO A 248 -4.43 2.35 16.38
C PRO A 248 -3.82 2.05 15.01
N LEU A 249 -4.66 1.67 14.05
CA LEU A 249 -4.26 1.65 12.65
C LEU A 249 -4.02 3.09 12.21
N THR A 250 -2.91 3.37 11.54
CA THR A 250 -2.52 4.76 11.21
C THR A 250 -2.17 4.92 9.74
N PHE A 251 -2.84 5.84 9.06
CA PHE A 251 -2.67 6.10 7.64
C PHE A 251 -2.00 7.44 7.43
N LEU A 252 -1.18 7.54 6.39
CA LEU A 252 -0.66 8.80 5.88
C LEU A 252 -1.49 9.18 4.64
N LEU A 253 -2.14 10.35 4.70
CA LEU A 253 -3.02 10.88 3.68
C LEU A 253 -2.37 12.07 2.97
N PHE A 254 -2.44 12.09 1.65
CA PHE A 254 -2.02 13.23 0.82
C PHE A 254 -3.15 13.73 -0.06
N GLU A 255 -3.25 15.05 -0.15
CA GLU A 255 -4.12 15.72 -1.12
C GLU A 255 -3.69 15.39 -2.54
N LYS A 256 -4.64 15.54 -3.47
CA LYS A 256 -4.33 15.53 -4.91
C LYS A 256 -3.50 16.77 -5.23
N PRO A 257 -2.23 16.62 -5.66
CA PRO A 257 -1.41 17.78 -5.97
C PRO A 257 -1.85 18.44 -7.29
N THR A 258 -1.70 19.76 -7.36
CA THR A 258 -2.04 20.59 -8.53
C THR A 258 -0.91 21.55 -8.88
N GLY A 259 -0.86 22.01 -10.12
CA GLY A 259 0.12 23.00 -10.58
C GLY A 259 1.07 22.46 -11.64
N THR A 260 2.25 23.07 -11.72
CA THR A 260 3.37 22.66 -12.57
C THR A 260 3.92 21.29 -12.15
N ALA A 261 4.70 20.65 -13.03
CA ALA A 261 5.34 19.37 -12.71
C ALA A 261 6.26 19.44 -11.48
N GLU A 262 6.90 20.60 -11.23
CA GLU A 262 7.73 20.82 -10.06
C GLU A 262 6.89 20.99 -8.78
N GLU A 263 5.81 21.76 -8.83
CA GLU A 263 4.87 21.90 -7.71
C GLU A 263 4.23 20.56 -7.36
N ILE A 264 3.82 19.79 -8.36
CA ILE A 264 3.26 18.44 -8.16
C ILE A 264 4.28 17.51 -7.49
N ARG A 265 5.53 17.51 -7.97
CA ARG A 265 6.63 16.71 -7.38
C ARG A 265 6.89 17.09 -5.91
N ASN A 266 6.82 18.38 -5.61
CA ASN A 266 7.19 18.94 -4.32
C ASN A 266 6.00 19.06 -3.35
N SER A 267 4.77 18.77 -3.79
CA SER A 267 3.60 18.82 -2.93
C SER A 267 3.69 17.81 -1.80
N ARG A 268 3.36 18.26 -0.60
CA ARG A 268 3.38 17.48 0.65
C ARG A 268 2.11 17.70 1.46
N ASP A 269 1.07 18.22 0.83
CA ASP A 269 -0.17 18.59 1.52
C ASP A 269 -0.94 17.36 1.97
N GLY A 270 -1.43 17.40 3.20
CA GLY A 270 -2.19 16.32 3.81
C GLY A 270 -3.69 16.56 3.78
N ILE A 271 -4.46 15.48 3.71
CA ILE A 271 -5.92 15.57 3.86
C ILE A 271 -6.25 15.61 5.36
N ALA A 272 -6.36 16.82 5.92
CA ALA A 272 -6.75 17.05 7.31
C ALA A 272 -8.28 16.99 7.49
N GLY A 273 -8.75 16.78 8.72
CA GLY A 273 -10.18 16.73 9.04
C GLY A 273 -10.88 15.45 8.60
N VAL A 274 -10.13 14.39 8.31
CA VAL A 274 -10.67 13.12 7.80
C VAL A 274 -10.90 12.11 8.92
N GLY A 275 -12.01 11.39 8.87
CA GLY A 275 -12.23 10.24 9.72
C GLY A 275 -13.10 9.17 9.08
N VAL A 276 -13.42 8.15 9.87
CA VAL A 276 -14.17 6.97 9.41
C VAL A 276 -15.42 6.81 10.25
N LEU A 277 -16.56 6.74 9.57
CA LEU A 277 -17.82 6.28 10.14
C LEU A 277 -18.04 4.81 9.78
N SER A 278 -18.28 3.98 10.79
CA SER A 278 -18.57 2.57 10.55
C SER A 278 -19.95 2.36 9.94
N SER A 279 -20.16 1.20 9.29
CA SER A 279 -21.48 0.81 8.79
C SER A 279 -22.55 0.76 9.89
N ALA A 280 -22.17 0.46 11.14
CA ALA A 280 -23.06 0.55 12.30
C ALA A 280 -23.43 2.00 12.64
N GLN A 281 -22.47 2.93 12.60
CA GLN A 281 -22.73 4.36 12.81
C GLN A 281 -23.63 4.93 11.72
N LEU A 282 -23.34 4.64 10.45
CA LEU A 282 -24.15 5.10 9.31
C LEU A 282 -25.61 4.62 9.42
N ARG A 283 -25.84 3.35 9.79
CA ARG A 283 -27.19 2.83 10.06
C ARG A 283 -27.86 3.52 11.24
N GLY A 284 -27.12 3.76 12.33
CA GLY A 284 -27.63 4.50 13.49
C GLY A 284 -28.06 5.93 13.15
N MET A 285 -27.36 6.56 12.19
CA MET A 285 -27.68 7.88 11.64
C MET A 285 -28.79 7.84 10.58
N LYS A 286 -29.27 6.64 10.20
CA LYS A 286 -30.24 6.42 9.12
C LYS A 286 -29.77 6.99 7.77
N PHE A 287 -28.46 7.00 7.53
CA PHE A 287 -27.90 7.41 6.26
C PHE A 287 -28.11 6.31 5.22
N ASP A 288 -28.71 6.67 4.09
CA ASP A 288 -28.90 5.76 2.96
C ASP A 288 -27.66 5.79 2.07
N VAL A 289 -26.85 4.74 2.11
CA VAL A 289 -25.59 4.68 1.37
C VAL A 289 -25.89 4.57 -0.13
N PRO A 290 -25.42 5.53 -0.97
CA PRO A 290 -25.63 5.48 -2.41
C PRO A 290 -25.15 4.16 -3.03
N ALA A 291 -25.84 3.68 -4.05
CA ALA A 291 -25.48 2.44 -4.74
C ALA A 291 -24.04 2.45 -5.30
N SER A 292 -23.55 3.61 -5.74
CA SER A 292 -22.17 3.82 -6.19
C SER A 292 -21.12 3.61 -5.09
N LEU A 293 -21.52 3.58 -3.83
CA LEU A 293 -20.66 3.36 -2.65
C LEU A 293 -20.92 2.00 -1.98
N SER A 294 -21.85 1.19 -2.49
CA SER A 294 -22.29 -0.08 -1.88
C SER A 294 -21.19 -1.13 -1.73
N ARG A 295 -20.08 -1.01 -2.46
CA ARG A 295 -18.89 -1.87 -2.29
C ARG A 295 -18.25 -1.71 -0.91
N TYR A 296 -18.42 -0.57 -0.25
CA TYR A 296 -17.86 -0.29 1.07
C TYR A 296 -18.78 -0.84 2.17
N ASP A 297 -18.58 -2.11 2.50
CA ASP A 297 -19.41 -2.84 3.47
C ASP A 297 -19.15 -2.46 4.95
N SER A 298 -17.99 -1.88 5.23
CA SER A 298 -17.50 -1.72 6.60
C SER A 298 -17.64 -0.29 7.13
N GLY A 299 -17.62 0.71 6.24
CA GLY A 299 -17.73 2.11 6.61
C GLY A 299 -17.38 3.07 5.48
N LEU A 300 -17.55 4.37 5.75
CA LEU A 300 -17.21 5.46 4.83
C LEU A 300 -16.10 6.34 5.42
N ILE A 301 -15.25 6.88 4.55
CA ILE A 301 -14.21 7.86 4.89
C ILE A 301 -14.76 9.24 4.52
N LEU A 302 -14.85 10.14 5.51
CA LEU A 302 -15.44 11.45 5.37
C LEU A 302 -14.41 12.53 5.70
N ARG A 303 -14.48 13.67 5.01
CA ARG A 303 -13.77 14.89 5.33
C ARG A 303 -14.74 15.88 5.96
N ASP A 304 -14.49 16.23 7.22
CA ASP A 304 -15.19 17.33 7.92
C ASP A 304 -15.07 18.61 7.08
N SER A 305 -16.18 18.96 6.43
CA SER A 305 -16.23 20.03 5.42
C SER A 305 -16.72 21.34 6.02
N ASN A 306 -17.37 21.30 7.19
CA ASN A 306 -17.88 22.47 7.89
C ASN A 306 -16.99 22.91 9.07
N GLY A 307 -16.01 22.08 9.45
CA GLY A 307 -15.01 22.36 10.48
C GLY A 307 -15.55 22.26 11.91
N ASP A 308 -16.66 21.55 12.14
CA ASP A 308 -17.27 21.42 13.47
C ASP A 308 -16.65 20.30 14.32
N GLY A 309 -15.70 19.54 13.76
CA GLY A 309 -14.99 18.46 14.42
C GLY A 309 -15.81 17.17 14.56
N LYS A 310 -16.93 17.05 13.85
CA LYS A 310 -17.77 15.86 13.80
C LYS A 310 -17.79 15.28 12.39
N LEU A 311 -18.32 14.08 12.27
CA LEU A 311 -18.54 13.43 10.97
C LEU A 311 -20.03 13.24 10.77
N ASP A 312 -20.57 13.83 9.72
CA ASP A 312 -21.95 13.71 9.27
C ASP A 312 -22.01 13.43 7.75
N PRO A 313 -22.41 12.22 7.32
CA PRO A 313 -22.46 11.88 5.90
C PRO A 313 -23.51 12.67 5.10
N GLY A 314 -24.42 13.39 5.76
CA GLY A 314 -25.36 14.30 5.11
C GLY A 314 -24.79 15.69 4.82
N THR A 315 -23.69 16.07 5.50
CA THR A 315 -23.10 17.41 5.43
C THR A 315 -21.66 17.39 4.93
N ASP A 316 -20.88 16.39 5.34
CA ASP A 316 -19.47 16.24 5.03
C ASP A 316 -19.23 15.52 3.71
N GLN A 317 -18.09 15.81 3.08
CA GLN A 317 -17.70 15.16 1.84
C GLN A 317 -17.28 13.71 2.08
N ILE A 318 -17.91 12.78 1.37
CA ILE A 318 -17.46 11.38 1.31
C ILE A 318 -16.28 11.32 0.35
N ILE A 319 -15.11 10.94 0.85
CA ILE A 319 -13.87 10.88 0.05
C ILE A 319 -13.36 9.46 -0.15
N GLY A 320 -14.06 8.45 0.38
CA GLY A 320 -13.63 7.06 0.34
C GLY A 320 -14.52 6.13 1.15
N GLY A 321 -14.06 4.90 1.32
CA GLY A 321 -14.72 3.91 2.16
C GLY A 321 -13.83 2.75 2.57
N VAL A 322 -14.42 1.85 3.35
CA VAL A 322 -13.74 0.71 3.95
C VAL A 322 -14.46 -0.58 3.56
N MET A 323 -13.68 -1.54 3.09
CA MET A 323 -14.08 -2.93 2.82
C MET A 323 -13.33 -3.84 3.76
N THR A 324 -13.93 -4.92 4.26
CA THR A 324 -13.21 -5.85 5.14
C THR A 324 -13.39 -7.28 4.69
N ASP A 325 -12.28 -7.92 4.33
CA ASP A 325 -12.18 -9.38 4.24
C ASP A 325 -12.03 -9.93 5.68
N ALA A 326 -13.03 -10.65 6.16
CA ALA A 326 -13.12 -11.19 7.52
C ALA A 326 -13.17 -12.73 7.46
N PRO A 327 -12.87 -13.44 8.57
CA PRO A 327 -13.08 -14.88 8.64
C PRO A 327 -14.53 -15.25 8.27
N ASP A 328 -14.69 -16.41 7.61
CA ASP A 328 -16.00 -16.90 7.16
C ASP A 328 -17.05 -16.78 8.28
N ASP A 329 -18.24 -16.32 7.90
CA ASP A 329 -19.41 -16.10 8.77
C ASP A 329 -19.26 -15.02 9.87
N ASP A 330 -18.15 -14.26 9.94
CA ASP A 330 -18.02 -13.16 10.90
C ASP A 330 -18.43 -11.80 10.33
N GLY A 331 -19.68 -11.41 10.59
CA GLY A 331 -20.22 -10.08 10.28
C GLY A 331 -20.23 -9.09 11.47
N LYS A 332 -19.57 -9.42 12.59
CA LYS A 332 -19.65 -8.67 13.86
C LYS A 332 -18.37 -7.89 14.19
N PHE A 333 -17.64 -7.44 13.18
CA PHE A 333 -16.52 -6.52 13.32
C PHE A 333 -16.98 -5.06 13.13
N ASP A 334 -16.13 -4.11 13.52
CA ASP A 334 -16.42 -2.67 13.41
C ASP A 334 -15.14 -1.87 13.14
N VAL A 335 -15.23 -0.87 12.27
CA VAL A 335 -14.10 0.00 11.91
C VAL A 335 -14.53 1.47 11.91
N ARG A 336 -13.84 2.30 12.69
CA ARG A 336 -14.18 3.72 12.86
C ARG A 336 -12.97 4.53 13.31
N SER A 337 -13.05 5.85 13.21
CA SER A 337 -12.04 6.75 13.79
C SER A 337 -11.73 6.37 15.23
N LEU A 338 -10.44 6.51 15.60
CA LEU A 338 -10.04 6.48 17.00
C LEU A 338 -10.88 7.51 17.76
N VAL A 339 -11.37 7.16 18.95
CA VAL A 339 -12.17 8.07 19.77
C VAL A 339 -11.28 8.71 20.83
N GLN A 340 -11.29 10.05 20.92
CA GLN A 340 -10.63 10.79 21.98
C GLN A 340 -11.69 11.56 22.79
N GLY A 341 -11.85 11.18 24.06
CA GLY A 341 -12.99 11.63 24.86
C GLY A 341 -14.29 11.08 24.27
N ASN A 342 -15.18 11.97 23.82
CA ASN A 342 -16.48 11.61 23.23
C ASN A 342 -16.58 11.95 21.73
N ALA A 343 -15.46 12.24 21.07
CA ALA A 343 -15.43 12.67 19.67
C ALA A 343 -14.50 11.79 18.82
N PRO A 344 -14.77 11.64 17.52
CA PRO A 344 -13.81 11.03 16.60
C PRO A 344 -12.55 11.89 16.52
N LEU A 345 -11.38 11.26 16.57
CA LEU A 345 -10.12 11.89 16.21
C LEU A 345 -10.05 11.99 14.70
N LEU A 346 -10.14 13.21 14.18
CA LEU A 346 -9.96 13.51 12.77
C LEU A 346 -8.47 13.58 12.42
N SER A 347 -8.15 13.38 11.14
CA SER A 347 -6.78 13.41 10.66
C SER A 347 -6.15 14.79 10.88
N GLN A 348 -4.89 14.77 11.30
CA GLN A 348 -4.12 15.97 11.62
C GLN A 348 -2.82 15.99 10.82
N PRO A 349 -2.26 17.18 10.50
CA PRO A 349 -0.96 17.27 9.84
C PRO A 349 0.09 16.41 10.55
N THR A 350 0.93 15.70 9.78
CA THR A 350 1.96 14.81 10.32
C THR A 350 2.87 15.49 11.34
N GLY A 351 3.13 16.79 11.17
CA GLY A 351 3.93 17.61 12.09
C GLY A 351 3.41 17.65 13.53
N VAL A 352 2.12 17.41 13.76
CA VAL A 352 1.52 17.33 15.11
C VAL A 352 2.06 16.11 15.87
N PHE A 353 2.35 15.01 15.16
CA PHE A 353 2.86 13.78 15.76
C PHE A 353 4.39 13.72 15.75
N SER A 354 5.01 14.30 14.72
CA SER A 354 6.46 14.41 14.61
C SER A 354 6.83 15.57 13.67
N GLU A 355 7.38 16.63 14.25
CA GLU A 355 7.85 17.83 13.52
C GLU A 355 8.78 17.44 12.35
N ARG A 356 9.83 16.67 12.63
CA ARG A 356 10.77 16.18 11.62
C ARG A 356 10.10 15.39 10.48
N ALA A 357 9.11 14.56 10.80
CA ALA A 357 8.38 13.82 9.78
C ALA A 357 7.48 14.74 8.95
N GLY A 358 6.82 15.70 9.60
CA GLY A 358 6.00 16.72 8.95
C GLY A 358 6.80 17.56 7.96
N GLU A 359 7.99 18.03 8.33
CA GLU A 359 8.85 18.81 7.42
C GLU A 359 9.36 17.98 6.23
N ARG A 360 9.74 16.71 6.47
CA ARG A 360 10.39 15.90 5.44
C ARG A 360 9.41 15.24 4.48
N ILE A 361 8.27 14.77 5.00
CA ILE A 361 7.31 13.92 4.29
C ILE A 361 5.96 14.62 4.16
N GLY A 362 5.58 15.49 5.11
CA GLY A 362 4.27 16.14 5.13
C GLY A 362 3.12 15.15 5.29
N GLY A 363 2.00 15.45 4.64
CA GLY A 363 0.76 14.69 4.74
C GLY A 363 -0.01 14.93 6.04
N ALA A 364 -1.07 14.17 6.22
CA ALA A 364 -1.87 14.12 7.44
C ALA A 364 -2.01 12.68 7.93
N ILE A 365 -2.03 12.47 9.23
CA ILE A 365 -2.19 11.16 9.85
C ILE A 365 -3.64 10.97 10.27
N MET A 366 -4.29 9.93 9.74
CA MET A 366 -5.60 9.44 10.19
C MET A 366 -5.38 8.23 11.11
N GLN A 367 -6.07 8.19 12.25
CA GLN A 367 -6.00 7.07 13.20
C GLN A 367 -7.36 6.38 13.33
N VAL A 368 -7.36 5.06 13.24
CA VAL A 368 -8.56 4.23 13.17
C VAL A 368 -8.43 3.10 14.19
N GLN A 369 -9.55 2.77 14.82
CA GLN A 369 -9.69 1.59 15.67
C GLN A 369 -10.47 0.51 14.92
N PHE A 370 -10.07 -0.75 15.12
CA PHE A 370 -10.71 -1.90 14.50
C PHE A 370 -11.12 -2.90 15.59
N THR A 371 -12.41 -3.13 15.73
CA THR A 371 -12.96 -4.15 16.64
C THR A 371 -13.10 -5.45 15.86
N THR A 372 -12.39 -6.49 16.30
CA THR A 372 -12.55 -7.82 15.70
C THR A 372 -13.91 -8.41 16.04
N GLY A 373 -14.40 -9.31 15.19
CA GLY A 373 -15.56 -10.12 15.52
C GLY A 373 -15.23 -11.24 16.52
N THR A 374 -16.17 -12.15 16.70
CA THR A 374 -16.03 -13.25 17.67
C THR A 374 -15.22 -14.44 17.13
N THR A 375 -14.95 -14.47 15.84
CA THR A 375 -14.25 -15.56 15.16
C THR A 375 -12.76 -15.29 15.10
N LYS A 376 -11.97 -16.30 15.46
CA LYS A 376 -10.50 -16.26 15.31
C LYS A 376 -10.12 -16.27 13.85
N GLY A 377 -9.07 -15.53 13.49
CA GLY A 377 -8.58 -15.47 12.13
C GLY A 377 -8.02 -14.10 11.76
N LYS A 378 -7.81 -13.91 10.46
CA LYS A 378 -7.31 -12.66 9.90
C LYS A 378 -8.47 -11.81 9.42
N TYR A 379 -8.47 -10.56 9.83
CA TYR A 379 -9.30 -9.49 9.29
C TYR A 379 -8.41 -8.57 8.48
N ARG A 380 -8.86 -8.22 7.28
CA ARG A 380 -8.12 -7.38 6.33
C ARG A 380 -8.95 -6.18 5.90
N PRO A 381 -9.08 -5.15 6.76
CA PRO A 381 -9.75 -3.93 6.37
C PRO A 381 -8.90 -3.20 5.33
N THR A 382 -9.53 -2.88 4.21
CA THR A 382 -9.00 -2.13 3.08
C THR A 382 -9.67 -0.77 3.03
N PHE A 383 -8.85 0.27 3.17
CA PHE A 383 -9.29 1.66 3.14
C PHE A 383 -8.96 2.21 1.76
N ALA A 384 -9.97 2.69 1.04
CA ALA A 384 -9.82 3.21 -0.30
C ALA A 384 -10.33 4.65 -0.36
N LEU A 385 -9.52 5.55 -0.93
CA LEU A 385 -9.98 6.87 -1.35
C LEU A 385 -10.64 6.75 -2.72
N LEU A 386 -11.70 7.52 -2.94
CA LEU A 386 -12.32 7.65 -4.25
C LEU A 386 -11.33 8.23 -5.26
N LEU A 387 -11.43 7.80 -6.51
CA LEU A 387 -10.67 8.42 -7.61
C LEU A 387 -11.08 9.89 -7.78
N ASP A 388 -12.37 10.13 -7.60
CA ASP A 388 -13.02 11.43 -7.71
C ASP A 388 -14.14 11.51 -6.67
N PRO A 389 -13.98 12.26 -5.58
CA PRO A 389 -15.02 12.40 -4.55
C PRO A 389 -16.35 12.97 -5.09
N ASP A 390 -16.29 13.74 -6.17
CA ASP A 390 -17.48 14.35 -6.79
C ASP A 390 -18.19 13.40 -7.76
N ASP A 391 -17.55 12.29 -8.15
CA ASP A 391 -18.12 11.22 -8.97
C ASP A 391 -17.71 9.82 -8.45
N PRO A 392 -18.38 9.32 -7.38
CA PRO A 392 -18.04 8.04 -6.76
C PRO A 392 -18.18 6.82 -7.70
N ALA A 393 -18.89 6.96 -8.82
CA ALA A 393 -19.06 5.89 -9.80
C ALA A 393 -17.77 5.58 -10.57
N ARG A 394 -16.79 6.50 -10.55
CA ARG A 394 -15.46 6.30 -11.15
C ARG A 394 -14.58 5.31 -10.38
N GLY A 395 -15.04 4.86 -9.20
CA GLY A 395 -14.36 3.84 -8.40
C GLY A 395 -13.26 4.39 -7.51
N ASP A 396 -12.34 3.51 -7.14
CA ASP A 396 -11.28 3.78 -6.17
C ASP A 396 -10.03 4.38 -6.84
N GLY A 397 -9.41 5.34 -6.16
CA GLY A 397 -8.16 5.97 -6.57
C GLY A 397 -6.97 5.23 -5.99
N THR A 398 -6.82 5.27 -4.67
CA THR A 398 -5.75 4.61 -3.94
C THR A 398 -6.30 3.85 -2.75
N SER A 399 -5.61 2.78 -2.35
CA SER A 399 -6.06 1.95 -1.25
C SER A 399 -4.92 1.32 -0.47
N TYR A 400 -5.17 1.03 0.80
CA TYR A 400 -4.25 0.26 1.63
C TYR A 400 -4.99 -0.73 2.54
N THR A 401 -4.41 -1.92 2.69
CA THR A 401 -4.99 -3.04 3.44
C THR A 401 -4.11 -3.35 4.66
N TYR A 402 -4.75 -3.41 5.82
CA TYR A 402 -4.13 -3.85 7.08
C TYR A 402 -4.34 -5.35 7.31
N THR A 403 -3.57 -5.95 8.23
CA THR A 403 -3.86 -7.28 8.77
C THR A 403 -4.02 -7.21 10.28
N VAL A 404 -5.22 -7.54 10.76
CA VAL A 404 -5.55 -7.70 12.18
C VAL A 404 -5.81 -9.18 12.44
N ILE A 405 -5.21 -9.72 13.50
CA ILE A 405 -5.33 -11.13 13.87
C ILE A 405 -6.11 -11.22 15.18
N ALA A 406 -7.26 -11.89 15.13
CA ALA A 406 -7.97 -12.34 16.32
C ALA A 406 -7.47 -13.75 16.68
N GLN A 407 -6.84 -13.93 17.85
CA GLN A 407 -6.25 -15.22 18.26
C GLN A 407 -6.52 -15.58 19.72
#